data_AF-A0A133URQ7-F1
#
_entry.id   AF-A0A133URQ7-F1
#
_cell.length_a   1.000
_cell.length_b   1.000
_cell.length_c   1.000
_cell.angle_alpha   90.00
_cell.angle_beta   90.00
_cell.angle_gamma   90.00
#
_symmetry.space_group_name_H-M   'P 1'
#
loop_
_entity.id
_entity.type
_entity.pdbx_description
1 polymer ?
#
loop_
_entity_poly.entity_id
_entity_poly.type
_entity_poly.pdbx_seq_one_letter_code
_entity_poly.pdbx_strand_id
1 'polypeptide(L)'
;MTLDYEHKIDRLKESLEESDEFGERNVELLLDFERDLRLKDYSSARIYKLLSTLRVIARHIGFAFDEATEDDLDCIEKKQLGLEELLEVEKHCGDWLNPTEERRIG
;
A
#
# COMPACT_ATOMS: atom_id res chain seq x y z
N MET A 1 -21.48 13.56 15.01
CA MET A 1 -21.17 12.13 14.86
C MET A 1 -19.66 11.98 14.98
N THR A 2 -19.19 11.23 15.97
CA THR A 2 -17.76 10.94 16.12
C THR A 2 -17.43 9.78 15.17
N LEU A 3 -16.36 9.91 14.39
CA LEU A 3 -15.90 8.82 13.54
C LEU A 3 -15.26 7.75 14.42
N ASP A 4 -15.76 6.51 14.30
CA ASP A 4 -15.15 5.35 14.94
C ASP A 4 -13.99 4.85 14.09
N TYR A 5 -12.77 5.23 14.48
CA TYR A 5 -11.56 4.85 13.77
C TYR A 5 -11.04 3.48 14.19
N GLU A 6 -11.39 2.97 15.37
CA GLU A 6 -11.00 1.61 15.78
C GLU A 6 -11.69 0.60 14.89
N HIS A 7 -13.01 0.73 14.73
CA HIS A 7 -13.77 -0.14 13.83
C HIS A 7 -13.30 -0.08 12.37
N LYS A 8 -12.77 1.08 11.95
CA LYS A 8 -12.18 1.24 10.62
C LYS A 8 -10.82 0.56 10.48
N ILE A 9 -10.02 0.53 11.54
CA ILE A 9 -8.75 -0.20 11.57
C ILE A 9 -9.04 -1.69 11.49
N ASP A 10 -9.98 -2.19 12.28
CA ASP A 10 -10.33 -3.62 12.28
C ASP A 10 -10.78 -4.09 10.90
N ARG A 11 -11.71 -3.37 10.26
CA ARG A 11 -12.11 -3.65 8.87
C ARG A 11 -10.97 -3.54 7.87
N LEU A 12 -10.03 -2.62 8.09
CA LEU A 12 -8.87 -2.51 7.23
C LEU A 12 -8.00 -3.76 7.37
N LYS A 13 -7.77 -4.24 8.59
CA LYS A 13 -6.99 -5.46 8.86
C LYS A 13 -7.64 -6.71 8.27
N GLU A 14 -8.94 -6.90 8.48
CA GLU A 14 -9.72 -7.98 7.84
C GLU A 14 -9.54 -7.93 6.31
N SER A 15 -9.69 -6.74 5.73
CA SER A 15 -9.47 -6.54 4.29
C SER A 15 -8.01 -6.73 3.84
N LEU A 16 -7.01 -6.60 4.71
CA LEU A 16 -5.62 -6.89 4.35
C LEU A 16 -5.39 -8.40 4.33
N GLU A 17 -5.90 -9.12 5.32
CA GLU A 17 -5.73 -10.57 5.49
C GLU A 17 -6.50 -11.38 4.44
N GLU A 18 -7.63 -10.87 3.95
CA GLU A 18 -8.46 -11.54 2.94
C GLU A 18 -8.09 -11.18 1.49
N SER A 19 -7.14 -10.28 1.27
CA SER A 19 -6.88 -9.69 -0.04
C SER A 19 -5.66 -10.29 -0.73
N ASP A 20 -5.86 -10.72 -1.98
CA ASP A 20 -4.77 -11.09 -2.91
C ASP A 20 -4.23 -9.88 -3.70
N GLU A 21 -4.59 -8.64 -3.34
CA GLU A 21 -4.22 -7.43 -4.10
C GLU A 21 -2.74 -7.05 -3.98
N PHE A 22 -2.02 -7.59 -2.99
CA PHE A 22 -0.60 -7.36 -2.74
C PHE A 22 -0.01 -8.58 -2.03
N GLY A 23 1.31 -8.75 -2.11
CA GLY A 23 1.97 -9.95 -1.57
C GLY A 23 1.82 -10.10 -0.05
N GLU A 24 1.80 -11.35 0.42
CA GLU A 24 1.68 -11.72 1.84
C GLU A 24 2.68 -10.96 2.74
N ARG A 25 3.90 -10.73 2.23
CA ARG A 25 4.92 -9.96 2.96
C ARG A 25 4.50 -8.53 3.28
N ASN A 26 3.78 -7.87 2.39
CA ASN A 26 3.26 -6.52 2.63
C ASN A 26 2.12 -6.53 3.66
N VAL A 27 1.30 -7.60 3.71
CA VAL A 27 0.29 -7.77 4.77
C VAL A 27 0.97 -7.83 6.13
N GLU A 28 1.98 -8.69 6.28
CA GLU A 28 2.74 -8.82 7.53
C GLU A 28 3.34 -7.48 7.98
N LEU A 29 4.03 -6.78 7.08
CA LEU A 29 4.67 -5.50 7.38
C LEU A 29 3.66 -4.41 7.79
N LEU A 30 2.46 -4.39 7.18
CA LEU A 30 1.41 -3.45 7.55
C LEU A 30 0.83 -3.75 8.94
N LEU A 31 0.63 -5.02 9.27
CA LEU A 31 0.14 -5.45 10.59
C LEU A 31 1.17 -5.19 11.69
N ASP A 32 2.46 -5.46 11.42
CA ASP A 32 3.55 -5.12 12.34
C ASP A 32 3.65 -3.60 12.55
N PHE A 33 3.52 -2.82 11.48
CA PHE A 33 3.54 -1.36 11.56
C PHE A 33 2.35 -0.82 12.39
N GLU A 34 1.16 -1.40 12.24
CA GLU A 34 0.00 -1.07 13.08
C GLU A 34 0.28 -1.29 14.56
N ARG A 35 0.83 -2.47 14.91
CA ARG A 35 1.22 -2.80 16.28
C ARG A 35 2.22 -1.79 16.84
N ASP A 36 3.23 -1.43 16.05
CA ASP A 36 4.26 -0.48 16.46
C ASP A 36 3.70 0.93 16.68
N LEU A 37 2.74 1.37 15.86
CA LEU A 37 2.06 2.65 16.07
C LEU A 37 1.22 2.64 17.35
N ARG A 38 0.55 1.52 17.67
CA ARG A 38 -0.17 1.38 18.95
C ARG A 38 0.77 1.42 20.15
N LEU A 39 1.91 0.74 20.08
CA LEU A 39 2.92 0.75 21.15
C LEU A 39 3.52 2.15 21.38
N LYS A 40 3.45 3.03 20.39
CA LYS A 40 3.87 4.44 20.47
C LYS A 40 2.73 5.40 20.81
N ASP A 41 1.58 4.89 21.25
CA ASP A 41 0.39 5.66 21.64
C ASP A 41 -0.14 6.60 20.54
N TYR A 42 -0.02 6.22 19.26
CA TYR A 42 -0.63 6.98 18.17
C TYR A 42 -2.16 6.87 18.24
N SER A 43 -2.86 7.96 17.92
CA SER A 43 -4.33 7.93 17.87
C SER A 43 -4.83 7.01 16.75
N SER A 44 -5.98 6.38 16.97
CA SER A 44 -6.62 5.49 15.98
C SER A 44 -6.88 6.21 14.65
N ALA A 45 -7.20 7.50 14.69
CA ALA A 45 -7.33 8.31 13.48
C ALA A 45 -6.02 8.42 12.68
N ARG A 46 -4.88 8.57 13.38
CA ARG A 46 -3.56 8.66 12.76
C ARG A 46 -3.10 7.30 12.24
N ILE A 47 -3.32 6.23 13.00
CA ILE A 47 -3.06 4.85 12.58
C ILE A 47 -3.84 4.54 11.30
N TYR A 48 -5.16 4.76 11.32
CA TYR A 48 -6.01 4.53 10.15
C TYR A 48 -5.52 5.31 8.92
N LYS A 49 -5.19 6.60 9.08
CA LYS A 49 -4.66 7.41 7.98
C LYS A 49 -3.39 6.78 7.38
N LEU A 50 -2.41 6.44 8.23
CA LEU A 50 -1.15 5.89 7.76
C LEU A 50 -1.32 4.52 7.08
N LEU A 51 -2.07 3.61 7.70
CA LEU A 51 -2.33 2.27 7.13
C LEU A 51 -3.10 2.34 5.81
N SER A 52 -4.13 3.19 5.72
CA SER A 52 -4.90 3.36 4.49
C SER A 52 -4.03 3.91 3.35
N THR A 53 -3.11 4.83 3.64
CA THR A 53 -2.14 5.33 2.66
C THR A 53 -1.17 4.23 2.22
N LEU A 54 -0.56 3.50 3.17
CA LEU A 54 0.38 2.44 2.81
C LEU A 54 -0.29 1.31 2.05
N ARG A 55 -1.54 0.93 2.37
CA ARG A 55 -2.31 -0.04 1.58
C ARG A 55 -2.48 0.41 0.12
N VAL A 56 -2.71 1.70 -0.14
CA VAL A 56 -2.78 2.22 -1.51
C VAL A 56 -1.44 2.04 -2.21
N ILE A 57 -0.33 2.36 -1.54
CA ILE A 57 1.02 2.19 -2.09
C ILE A 57 1.29 0.70 -2.37
N ALA A 58 0.98 -0.19 -1.42
CA ALA A 58 1.16 -1.64 -1.55
C ALA A 58 0.48 -2.23 -2.81
N ARG A 59 -0.69 -1.70 -3.19
CA ARG A 59 -1.42 -2.12 -4.39
C ARG A 59 -0.77 -1.67 -5.71
N HIS A 60 0.11 -0.69 -5.65
CA HIS A 60 0.76 -0.12 -6.83
C HIS A 60 2.22 -0.54 -6.98
N ILE A 61 2.85 -1.02 -5.90
CA ILE A 61 4.19 -1.57 -5.94
C ILE A 61 4.11 -3.09 -6.17
N GLY A 62 4.95 -3.63 -7.04
CA GLY A 62 5.00 -5.07 -7.31
C GLY A 62 5.99 -5.84 -6.42
N PHE A 63 6.47 -5.22 -5.36
CA PHE A 63 7.51 -5.72 -4.45
C PHE A 63 7.13 -5.46 -2.99
N ALA A 64 7.84 -6.09 -2.05
CA ALA A 64 7.61 -5.88 -0.62
C ALA A 64 8.22 -4.56 -0.12
N PHE A 65 7.63 -3.90 0.87
CA PHE A 65 8.14 -2.62 1.37
C PHE A 65 9.60 -2.68 1.87
N ASP A 66 10.04 -3.83 2.37
CA ASP A 66 11.41 -4.06 2.82
C ASP A 66 12.41 -4.36 1.67
N GLU A 67 11.92 -4.49 0.45
CA GLU A 67 12.71 -4.61 -0.78
C GLU A 67 12.88 -3.25 -1.51
N ALA A 68 12.17 -2.21 -1.05
CA ALA A 68 12.16 -0.90 -1.70
C ALA A 68 13.56 -0.26 -1.72
N THR A 69 14.00 0.20 -2.89
CA THR A 69 15.21 1.00 -3.06
C THR A 69 14.90 2.51 -2.97
N GLU A 70 15.93 3.34 -2.89
CA GLU A 70 15.77 4.81 -2.93
C GLU A 70 15.09 5.28 -4.23
N ASP A 71 15.45 4.68 -5.37
CA ASP A 71 14.83 4.96 -6.67
C ASP A 71 13.33 4.61 -6.70
N ASP A 72 12.93 3.55 -5.98
CA ASP A 72 11.53 3.15 -5.87
C ASP A 72 10.71 4.15 -5.06
N LEU A 73 11.29 4.69 -3.99
CA LEU A 73 10.66 5.71 -3.15
C LEU A 73 10.43 7.00 -3.96
N ASP A 74 11.40 7.40 -4.79
CA ASP A 74 11.27 8.53 -5.71
C ASP A 74 10.12 8.32 -6.72
N CYS A 75 9.94 7.10 -7.25
CA CYS A 75 8.81 6.77 -8.13
C CYS A 75 7.47 6.90 -7.39
N ILE A 76 7.39 6.47 -6.12
CA ILE A 76 6.18 6.57 -5.29
C ILE A 76 5.84 8.04 -4.99
N GLU A 77 6.82 8.86 -4.60
CA GLU A 77 6.64 10.29 -4.31
C GLU A 77 6.12 11.04 -5.55
N LYS A 78 6.70 10.77 -6.72
CA LYS A 78 6.27 11.36 -7.99
C LYS A 78 4.84 10.94 -8.37
N LYS A 79 4.43 9.70 -8.11
CA LYS A 79 3.04 9.25 -8.33
C LYS A 79 2.05 9.88 -7.34
N GLN A 80 2.46 10.07 -6.09
CA GLN A 80 1.62 10.70 -5.07
C GLN A 80 1.40 12.19 -5.36
N LEU A 81 2.39 12.86 -5.96
CA LEU A 81 2.30 14.25 -6.46
C LEU A 81 1.62 14.36 -7.84
N GLY A 82 1.67 13.29 -8.66
CA GLY A 82 1.03 13.21 -9.99
C GLY A 82 -0.42 12.73 -10.01
N LEU A 83 -1.03 12.43 -8.86
CA LEU A 83 -2.46 12.11 -8.76
C LEU A 83 -3.37 13.34 -8.99
N GLU A 84 -2.80 14.56 -9.04
CA GLU A 84 -3.52 15.76 -9.50
C GLU A 84 -3.31 16.07 -10.99
N GLU A 85 -2.30 15.50 -11.65
CA GLU A 85 -1.99 15.79 -13.06
C GLU A 85 -1.27 14.61 -13.74
N LEU A 86 -1.89 14.07 -14.80
CA LEU A 86 -1.25 13.37 -15.93
C LEU A 86 -1.12 11.83 -15.89
N LEU A 87 -2.12 11.24 -16.54
CA LEU A 87 -2.12 10.09 -17.46
C LEU A 87 -0.93 9.95 -18.44
N GLU A 88 0.26 10.50 -18.22
CA GLU A 88 1.36 10.48 -19.22
C GLU A 88 2.76 10.10 -18.68
N VAL A 89 2.86 9.39 -17.56
CA VAL A 89 4.15 8.78 -17.16
C VAL A 89 4.25 7.33 -17.65
N GLU A 90 4.14 7.15 -18.96
CA GLU A 90 4.77 6.02 -19.64
C GLU A 90 6.25 6.39 -19.86
N LYS A 91 7.17 5.49 -19.48
CA LYS A 91 8.64 5.55 -19.62
C LYS A 91 9.46 6.16 -18.48
N HIS A 92 9.38 5.63 -17.25
CA HIS A 92 10.63 5.32 -16.51
C HIS A 92 10.53 4.46 -15.24
N CYS A 93 9.36 4.11 -14.72
CA CYS A 93 9.27 3.06 -13.71
C CYS A 93 9.01 1.75 -14.47
N GLY A 94 10.07 0.96 -14.75
CA GLY A 94 10.01 -0.21 -15.62
C GLY A 94 8.95 -1.23 -15.18
N ASP A 95 8.11 -1.66 -16.13
CA ASP A 95 7.32 -2.89 -16.16
C ASP A 95 6.71 -3.47 -14.87
N TRP A 96 6.25 -2.64 -13.93
CA TRP A 96 5.47 -3.10 -12.76
C TRP A 96 3.96 -3.18 -13.01
N LEU A 97 3.52 -3.13 -14.27
CA LEU A 97 2.10 -3.20 -14.64
C LEU A 97 1.76 -4.58 -15.26
N ASN A 98 1.00 -5.36 -14.48
CA ASN A 98 0.22 -6.58 -14.80
C ASN A 98 0.93 -7.95 -14.76
N PRO A 99 0.65 -8.77 -13.73
CA PRO A 99 0.58 -10.21 -13.86
C PRO A 99 -0.88 -10.67 -14.02
N THR A 100 -1.57 -10.17 -15.05
CA THR A 100 -2.85 -10.75 -15.46
C THR A 100 -2.82 -11.08 -16.95
N GLU A 101 -2.85 -12.38 -17.23
CA GLU A 101 -3.43 -13.01 -18.44
C GLU A 101 -2.63 -13.20 -19.74
N GLU A 102 -1.33 -13.53 -19.73
CA GLU A 102 -0.71 -14.16 -20.92
C GLU A 102 0.22 -15.34 -20.61
N ARG A 103 -0.35 -16.45 -20.12
CA ARG A 103 0.13 -17.80 -20.42
C ARG A 103 -1.04 -18.77 -20.67
N ARG A 104 -1.81 -18.50 -21.72
CA ARG A 104 -2.33 -19.58 -22.57
C ARG A 104 -1.52 -19.54 -23.86
N ILE A 105 -0.40 -20.26 -23.86
CA ILE A 105 0.36 -20.54 -25.06
C ILE A 105 0.20 -22.03 -25.32
N GLY A 106 -0.34 -22.34 -26.50
CA GLY A 106 -0.07 -23.57 -27.27
C GLY A 106 -0.78 -24.83 -26.80
#